data_AF-A0A5J6U4G8-F1
#
_entry.id   AF-A0A5J6U4G8-F1
#
_cell.length_a   1.000
_cell.length_b   1.000
_cell.length_c   1.000
_cell.angle_alpha   90.00
_cell.angle_beta   90.00
_cell.angle_gamma   90.00
#
_symmetry.space_group_name_H-M   'P 1'
#
loop_
_entity.id
_entity.type
_entity.pdbx_description
1 polymer ?
#
loop_
_entity_poly.entity_id
_entity_poly.type
_entity_poly.pdbx_seq_one_letter_code
_entity_poly.pdbx_strand_id
1 'polypeptide(L)'
;MTHDAEDLPLPDHARFLVALGRHDYESVVRQCGEILDDPEGADVRRVVADAFAAHLADQETWPDELDTDRLQRALRDLDTSGIVARLDHTCCQNCGLSEIGGEVARGDAPRGYAFAHRQDMRAAVTEGVLTLAYGLFVDGRQDPEAQAGIGEEVAAALRRHGLDVDWDGSPRRRIDVPLDWKRRRYGYLAAYPGSPAPAKQSLEVSYANGPSGGMQDRDTPVSPAQARDVLLSVTPYSGNYINFIGEEKSIIAVWEPGPRLKFEIPDPQERCYRSRHVTLEEAEEVVSVLAREGRIALTGELTTEYWGG
;
A
#
# COMPACT_ATOMS: atom_id res chain seq x y z
N MET A 1 12.55 20.23 15.94
CA MET A 1 11.86 21.30 15.18
C MET A 1 12.57 21.42 13.84
N THR A 2 12.11 20.66 12.86
CA THR A 2 12.58 20.72 11.47
C THR A 2 11.59 21.59 10.70
N HIS A 3 11.91 22.88 10.61
CA HIS A 3 11.29 23.83 9.70
C HIS A 3 11.83 23.56 8.29
N ASP A 4 11.30 22.54 7.62
CA ASP A 4 11.50 22.30 6.18
C ASP A 4 10.21 21.69 5.56
N ALA A 5 9.06 21.98 6.17
CA ALA A 5 7.82 21.99 5.42
C ALA A 5 7.80 23.34 4.70
N GLU A 6 8.24 23.36 3.45
CA GLU A 6 7.96 24.50 2.56
C GLU A 6 6.49 24.89 2.70
N ASP A 7 6.24 26.17 2.97
CA ASP A 7 4.93 26.82 3.22
C ASP A 7 4.01 26.68 2.01
N LEU A 8 3.56 25.47 1.70
CA LEU A 8 2.51 25.27 0.72
C LEU A 8 1.23 25.91 1.25
N PRO A 9 0.51 26.68 0.43
CA PRO A 9 -0.83 27.12 0.79
C PRO A 9 -1.68 25.95 1.26
N LEU A 10 -2.49 26.14 2.30
CA LEU A 10 -3.35 25.11 2.88
C LEU A 10 -4.09 24.25 1.83
N PRO A 11 -4.69 24.81 0.76
CA PRO A 11 -5.34 23.99 -0.27
C PRO A 11 -4.40 23.02 -0.99
N ASP A 12 -3.16 23.41 -1.26
CA ASP A 12 -2.18 22.56 -1.95
C ASP A 12 -1.65 21.48 -1.02
N HIS A 13 -1.44 21.81 0.26
CA HIS A 13 -1.10 20.82 1.27
C HIS A 13 -2.21 19.77 1.46
N ALA A 14 -3.47 20.22 1.55
CA ALA A 14 -4.62 19.34 1.65
C ALA A 14 -4.73 18.42 0.43
N ARG A 15 -4.61 18.97 -0.79
CA ARG A 15 -4.60 18.17 -2.03
C ARG A 15 -3.49 17.11 -2.03
N PHE A 16 -2.27 17.48 -1.61
CA PHE A 16 -1.16 16.54 -1.50
C PHE A 16 -1.48 15.38 -0.54
N LEU A 17 -1.93 15.67 0.68
CA LEU A 17 -2.25 14.62 1.67
C LEU A 17 -3.43 13.74 1.24
N VAL A 18 -4.42 14.33 0.56
CA VAL A 18 -5.54 13.58 0.00
C VAL A 18 -5.05 12.65 -1.11
N ALA A 19 -4.27 13.16 -2.06
CA ALA A 19 -3.71 12.42 -3.19
C ALA A 19 -2.73 11.31 -2.77
N LEU A 20 -1.98 11.53 -1.68
CA LEU A 20 -1.12 10.50 -1.10
C LEU A 20 -1.90 9.26 -0.66
N GLY A 21 -3.18 9.42 -0.28
CA GLY A 21 -4.13 8.32 -0.07
C GLY A 21 -3.88 7.46 1.18
N ARG A 22 -3.07 7.93 2.13
CA ARG A 22 -2.67 7.16 3.33
C ARG A 22 -3.49 7.45 4.59
N HIS A 23 -4.20 8.58 4.61
CA HIS A 23 -4.80 9.12 5.82
C HIS A 23 -6.30 9.33 5.66
N ASP A 24 -7.06 9.05 6.72
CA ASP A 24 -8.47 9.39 6.80
C ASP A 24 -8.70 10.90 6.90
N TYR A 25 -9.96 11.32 6.80
CA TYR A 25 -10.32 12.74 6.80
C TYR A 25 -9.82 13.48 8.05
N GLU A 26 -10.04 12.93 9.25
CA GLU A 26 -9.64 13.59 10.50
C GLU A 26 -8.11 13.67 10.63
N SER A 27 -7.37 12.65 10.17
CA SER A 27 -5.91 12.68 10.11
C SER A 27 -5.38 13.73 9.14
N VAL A 28 -6.06 13.96 8.01
CA VAL A 28 -5.69 15.02 7.06
C VAL A 28 -6.00 16.40 7.64
N VAL A 29 -7.16 16.58 8.29
CA VAL A 29 -7.52 17.83 8.99
C VAL A 29 -6.47 18.18 10.05
N ARG A 30 -6.11 17.22 10.90
CA ARG A 30 -5.10 17.40 11.94
C ARG A 30 -3.76 17.84 11.34
N GLN A 31 -3.26 17.13 10.33
CA GLN A 31 -1.98 17.47 9.68
C GLN A 31 -2.01 18.84 9.01
N CYS A 32 -3.12 19.22 8.38
CA CYS A 32 -3.27 20.53 7.76
C CYS A 32 -3.28 21.67 8.78
N GLY A 33 -3.95 21.49 9.91
CA GLY A 33 -4.05 22.57 10.89
C GLY A 33 -2.85 22.65 11.85
N GLU A 34 -2.04 21.59 11.98
CA GLU A 34 -0.69 21.67 12.59
C GLU A 34 0.22 22.67 11.86
N ILE A 35 0.04 22.88 10.54
CA ILE A 35 0.81 23.87 9.75
C ILE A 35 0.38 25.30 10.04
N LEU A 36 -0.89 25.51 10.38
CA LEU A 36 -1.47 26.85 10.57
C LEU A 36 -1.48 27.30 12.04
N ASP A 37 -0.92 26.49 12.96
CA ASP A 37 -1.11 26.63 14.41
C ASP A 37 -2.61 26.73 14.81
N ASP A 38 -3.52 26.24 13.97
CA ASP A 38 -4.98 26.22 14.17
C ASP A 38 -5.58 24.88 13.67
N PRO A 39 -5.42 23.79 14.44
CA PRO A 39 -5.91 22.45 14.09
C PRO A 39 -7.43 22.32 13.96
N GLU A 40 -8.20 23.27 14.49
CA GLU A 40 -9.66 23.21 14.56
C GLU A 40 -10.36 24.30 13.74
N GLY A 41 -9.60 25.14 13.02
CA GLY A 41 -10.15 26.21 12.19
C GLY A 41 -11.19 25.69 11.18
N ALA A 42 -12.37 26.31 11.17
CA ALA A 42 -13.48 25.94 10.27
C ALA A 42 -13.06 25.95 8.79
N ASP A 43 -12.09 26.80 8.42
CA ASP A 43 -11.51 26.85 7.09
C ASP A 43 -10.68 25.61 6.73
N VAL A 44 -9.96 25.00 7.69
CA VAL A 44 -9.19 23.76 7.45
C VAL A 44 -10.12 22.62 7.08
N ARG A 45 -11.15 22.38 7.89
CA ARG A 45 -12.13 21.32 7.64
C ARG A 45 -12.80 21.48 6.27
N ARG A 46 -13.23 22.70 5.93
CA ARG A 46 -13.85 22.97 4.63
C ARG A 46 -12.88 22.69 3.48
N VAL A 47 -11.64 23.19 3.55
CA VAL A 47 -10.64 22.99 2.49
C VAL A 47 -10.29 21.51 2.31
N VAL A 48 -10.18 20.74 3.40
CA VAL A 48 -9.95 19.29 3.33
C VAL A 48 -11.16 18.57 2.73
N ALA A 49 -12.38 18.92 3.11
CA ALA A 49 -13.59 18.33 2.53
C ALA A 49 -13.68 18.60 1.02
N ASP A 50 -13.37 19.83 0.59
CA ASP A 50 -13.31 20.21 -0.82
C ASP A 50 -12.25 19.39 -1.58
N ALA A 51 -11.08 19.16 -0.98
CA ALA A 51 -10.03 18.33 -1.57
C ALA A 51 -10.43 16.85 -1.69
N PHE A 52 -11.10 16.28 -0.69
CA PHE A 52 -11.64 14.92 -0.75
C PHE A 52 -12.71 14.78 -1.84
N ALA A 53 -13.65 15.72 -1.90
CA ALA A 53 -14.70 15.73 -2.90
C ALA A 53 -14.12 15.80 -4.33
N ALA A 54 -13.14 16.68 -4.55
CA ALA A 54 -12.45 16.80 -5.84
C ALA A 54 -11.67 15.53 -6.22
N HIS A 55 -10.93 14.93 -5.27
CA HIS A 55 -10.17 13.69 -5.51
C HIS A 55 -11.09 12.52 -5.87
N LEU A 56 -12.21 12.37 -5.16
CA LEU A 56 -13.15 11.29 -5.40
C LEU A 56 -13.89 11.47 -6.73
N ALA A 57 -14.22 12.70 -7.13
CA ALA A 57 -14.78 12.99 -8.44
C ALA A 57 -13.77 12.69 -9.57
N ASP A 58 -12.49 13.01 -9.39
CA ASP A 58 -11.44 12.68 -10.35
C ASP A 58 -11.23 11.15 -10.44
N GLN A 59 -11.24 10.45 -9.29
CA GLN A 59 -11.08 9.00 -9.20
C GLN A 59 -12.10 8.21 -10.03
N GLU A 60 -13.33 8.73 -10.22
CA GLU A 60 -14.36 8.10 -11.07
C GLU A 60 -13.95 8.02 -12.55
N THR A 61 -13.00 8.85 -12.98
CA THR A 61 -12.53 8.91 -14.37
C THR A 61 -11.29 8.05 -14.63
N TRP A 62 -10.68 7.52 -13.57
CA TRP A 62 -9.43 6.80 -13.67
C TRP A 62 -9.60 5.43 -14.35
N PRO A 63 -8.57 4.95 -15.08
CA PRO A 63 -8.61 3.62 -15.65
C PRO A 63 -8.60 2.54 -14.57
N ASP A 64 -8.97 1.32 -14.99
CA ASP A 64 -8.96 0.14 -14.12
C ASP A 64 -7.55 -0.18 -13.59
N GLU A 65 -6.48 0.05 -14.36
CA GLU A 65 -5.09 -0.15 -13.94
C GLU A 65 -4.33 1.19 -13.90
N LEU A 66 -3.64 1.44 -12.78
CA LEU A 66 -2.85 2.65 -12.53
C LEU A 66 -1.34 2.32 -12.49
N ASP A 67 -0.49 3.33 -12.71
CA ASP A 67 0.95 3.19 -12.48
C ASP A 67 1.26 2.84 -11.02
N THR A 68 0.46 3.34 -10.08
CA THR A 68 0.56 2.95 -8.67
C THR A 68 0.16 1.51 -8.40
N ASP A 69 -0.73 0.90 -9.20
CA ASP A 69 -1.02 -0.54 -9.11
C ASP A 69 0.21 -1.35 -9.53
N ARG A 70 0.88 -0.94 -10.63
CA ARG A 70 2.15 -1.53 -11.10
C ARG A 70 3.27 -1.37 -10.07
N LEU A 71 3.36 -0.19 -9.46
CA LEU A 71 4.31 0.10 -8.39
C LEU A 71 4.08 -0.83 -7.20
N GLN A 72 2.84 -0.95 -6.71
CA GLN A 72 2.55 -1.84 -5.58
C GLN A 72 2.90 -3.30 -5.90
N ARG A 73 2.62 -3.79 -7.11
CA ARG A 73 3.07 -5.13 -7.52
C ARG A 73 4.59 -5.29 -7.43
N ALA A 74 5.35 -4.32 -7.96
CA ALA A 74 6.81 -4.34 -7.87
C ALA A 74 7.32 -4.34 -6.42
N LEU A 75 6.70 -3.55 -5.53
CA LEU A 75 7.06 -3.53 -4.12
C LEU A 75 6.73 -4.87 -3.44
N ARG A 76 5.57 -5.47 -3.73
CA ARG A 76 5.19 -6.77 -3.17
C ARG A 76 6.12 -7.89 -3.68
N ASP A 77 6.49 -7.87 -4.95
CA ASP A 77 7.46 -8.80 -5.55
C ASP A 77 8.82 -8.69 -4.84
N LEU A 78 9.32 -7.46 -4.65
CA LEU A 78 10.54 -7.18 -3.89
C LEU A 78 10.47 -7.75 -2.46
N ASP A 79 9.38 -7.47 -1.72
CA ASP A 79 9.19 -7.99 -0.37
C ASP A 79 9.25 -9.53 -0.35
N THR A 80 8.55 -10.20 -1.28
CA THR A 80 8.58 -11.68 -1.38
C THR A 80 9.94 -12.25 -1.81
N SER A 81 10.79 -11.44 -2.47
CA SER A 81 12.18 -11.80 -2.83
C SER A 81 13.23 -11.48 -1.76
N GLY A 82 12.80 -10.95 -0.61
CA GLY A 82 13.66 -10.61 0.52
C GLY A 82 14.27 -9.20 0.47
N ILE A 83 13.61 -8.25 -0.20
CA ILE A 83 13.95 -6.82 -0.18
C ILE A 83 12.76 -6.05 0.43
N VAL A 84 12.98 -5.42 1.60
CA VAL A 84 11.91 -4.68 2.29
C VAL A 84 11.59 -3.40 1.52
N ALA A 85 10.37 -3.27 1.01
CA ALA A 85 9.98 -2.17 0.14
C ALA A 85 8.88 -1.30 0.76
N ARG A 86 9.16 -0.02 1.08
CA ARG A 86 8.23 0.88 1.79
C ARG A 86 8.11 2.25 1.15
N LEU A 87 6.89 2.72 0.96
CA LEU A 87 6.63 4.10 0.53
C LEU A 87 6.17 4.94 1.71
N ASP A 88 6.36 6.25 1.60
CA ASP A 88 5.98 7.22 2.62
C ASP A 88 6.62 6.94 3.99
N HIS A 89 7.85 6.42 3.96
CA HIS A 89 8.58 5.98 5.14
C HIS A 89 9.35 7.15 5.74
N THR A 90 8.88 7.65 6.88
CA THR A 90 9.45 8.78 7.64
C THR A 90 9.47 10.12 6.89
N CYS A 91 9.93 11.19 7.55
CA CYS A 91 9.92 12.54 7.00
C CYS A 91 11.05 12.82 5.98
N CYS A 92 12.22 12.20 6.13
CA CYS A 92 13.40 12.47 5.30
C CYS A 92 14.33 11.26 5.17
N GLN A 93 15.31 11.33 4.25
CA GLN A 93 16.25 10.25 3.98
C GLN A 93 17.00 9.75 5.23
N ASN A 94 17.47 10.64 6.11
CA ASN A 94 18.22 10.25 7.30
C ASN A 94 17.35 9.48 8.31
N CYS A 95 16.10 9.92 8.52
CA CYS A 95 15.13 9.19 9.35
C CYS A 95 14.80 7.83 8.70
N GLY A 96 14.59 7.81 7.39
CA GLY A 96 14.26 6.58 6.67
C GLY A 96 15.33 5.52 6.83
N LEU A 97 16.61 5.88 6.67
CA LEU A 97 17.75 4.97 6.87
C LEU A 97 17.84 4.46 8.32
N SER A 98 17.54 5.31 9.30
CA SER A 98 17.55 4.95 10.72
C SER A 98 16.42 3.99 11.10
N GLU A 99 15.26 4.12 10.47
CA GLU A 99 14.02 3.47 10.91
C GLU A 99 13.60 2.27 10.05
N ILE A 100 14.12 2.15 8.81
CA ILE A 100 13.74 1.06 7.90
C ILE A 100 14.04 -0.35 8.46
N GLY A 101 15.03 -0.46 9.36
CA GLY A 101 15.28 -1.70 10.10
C GLY A 101 14.10 -2.14 10.98
N GLY A 102 13.26 -1.22 11.42
CA GLY A 102 12.04 -1.51 12.18
C GLY A 102 10.92 -2.14 11.34
N GLU A 103 10.99 -2.01 10.01
CA GLU A 103 10.04 -2.63 9.08
C GLU A 103 10.43 -4.09 8.74
N VAL A 104 11.54 -4.60 9.30
CA VAL A 104 11.92 -6.01 9.20
C VAL A 104 11.09 -6.81 10.19
N ALA A 105 10.26 -7.73 9.67
CA ALA A 105 9.46 -8.60 10.53
C ALA A 105 10.36 -9.48 11.40
N ARG A 106 9.91 -9.74 12.64
CA ARG A 106 10.69 -10.51 13.61
C ARG A 106 10.98 -11.93 13.06
N GLY A 107 12.26 -12.24 12.93
CA GLY A 107 12.73 -13.56 12.45
C GLY A 107 13.07 -13.59 10.96
N ASP A 108 12.76 -12.53 10.21
CA ASP A 108 13.19 -12.39 8.83
C ASP A 108 14.61 -11.84 8.76
N ALA A 109 15.31 -12.19 7.68
CA ALA A 109 16.67 -11.72 7.37
C ALA A 109 16.73 -11.22 5.92
N PRO A 110 16.05 -10.09 5.61
CA PRO A 110 16.05 -9.54 4.26
C PRO A 110 17.46 -9.11 3.83
N ARG A 111 17.73 -9.22 2.53
CA ARG A 111 19.03 -8.90 1.94
C ARG A 111 19.23 -7.39 1.79
N GLY A 112 18.14 -6.63 1.65
CA GLY A 112 18.20 -5.19 1.49
C GLY A 112 16.83 -4.53 1.64
N TYR A 113 16.80 -3.24 1.33
CA TYR A 113 15.60 -2.42 1.37
C TYR A 113 15.50 -1.50 0.16
N ALA A 114 14.30 -1.03 -0.11
CA ALA A 114 14.00 0.11 -0.95
C ALA A 114 12.93 0.98 -0.27
N PHE A 115 13.12 2.30 -0.23
CA PHE A 115 12.09 3.19 0.31
C PHE A 115 12.03 4.57 -0.34
N ALA A 116 10.86 5.19 -0.25
CA ALA A 116 10.65 6.62 -0.51
C ALA A 116 10.21 7.32 0.78
N HIS A 117 10.80 8.47 1.10
CA HIS A 117 10.39 9.29 2.25
C HIS A 117 9.34 10.34 1.86
N ARG A 118 8.77 11.06 2.84
CA ARG A 118 7.69 12.03 2.62
C ARG A 118 7.97 13.05 1.49
N GLN A 119 9.19 13.57 1.41
CA GLN A 119 9.56 14.51 0.33
C GLN A 119 9.61 13.84 -1.05
N ASP A 120 10.10 12.59 -1.15
CA ASP A 120 10.03 11.84 -2.41
C ASP A 120 8.57 11.57 -2.82
N MET A 121 7.70 11.30 -1.84
CA MET A 121 6.26 11.16 -2.09
C MET A 121 5.63 12.47 -2.57
N ARG A 122 6.10 13.62 -2.05
CA ARG A 122 5.65 14.93 -2.54
C ARG A 122 6.03 15.11 -3.99
N ALA A 123 7.29 14.88 -4.37
CA ALA A 123 7.73 14.93 -5.76
C ALA A 123 6.92 13.97 -6.66
N ALA A 124 6.61 12.76 -6.18
CA ALA A 124 5.77 11.83 -6.93
C ALA A 124 4.37 12.39 -7.21
N VAL A 125 3.76 13.04 -6.22
CA VAL A 125 2.41 13.62 -6.34
C VAL A 125 2.40 14.90 -7.17
N THR A 126 3.39 15.78 -7.00
CA THR A 126 3.37 17.14 -7.58
C THR A 126 4.14 17.25 -8.90
N GLU A 127 5.18 16.43 -9.08
CA GLU A 127 6.10 16.48 -10.22
C GLU A 127 6.06 15.22 -11.08
N GLY A 128 5.39 14.15 -10.61
CA GLY A 128 5.24 12.90 -11.36
C GLY A 128 6.50 12.03 -11.40
N VAL A 129 7.40 12.20 -10.42
CA VAL A 129 8.62 11.38 -10.30
C VAL A 129 8.77 10.89 -8.87
N LEU A 130 8.75 9.57 -8.68
CA LEU A 130 9.05 8.92 -7.41
C LEU A 130 10.52 8.54 -7.35
N THR A 131 11.23 9.02 -6.32
CA THR A 131 12.61 8.61 -6.06
C THR A 131 12.67 7.56 -4.96
N LEU A 132 13.41 6.46 -5.20
CA LEU A 132 13.63 5.38 -4.25
C LEU A 132 15.09 5.32 -3.80
N ALA A 133 15.31 5.42 -2.49
CA ALA A 133 16.55 5.02 -1.85
C ALA A 133 16.59 3.49 -1.69
N TYR A 134 17.78 2.90 -1.74
CA TYR A 134 17.97 1.46 -1.57
C TYR A 134 19.32 1.14 -0.92
N GLY A 135 19.42 -0.04 -0.33
CA GLY A 135 20.63 -0.48 0.34
C GLY A 135 20.52 -1.83 1.04
N LEU A 136 21.54 -2.17 1.81
CA LEU A 136 21.67 -3.42 2.56
C LEU A 136 21.40 -3.18 4.05
N PHE A 137 20.89 -4.19 4.75
CA PHE A 137 20.81 -4.20 6.21
C PHE A 137 22.16 -4.63 6.82
N VAL A 138 23.14 -3.73 6.84
CA VAL A 138 24.46 -3.97 7.43
C VAL A 138 24.87 -2.84 8.38
N ASP A 139 25.59 -3.20 9.43
CA ASP A 139 26.24 -2.22 10.29
C ASP A 139 27.46 -1.60 9.59
N GLY A 140 27.52 -0.27 9.56
CA GLY A 140 28.66 0.45 8.99
C GLY A 140 28.55 0.69 7.48
N ARG A 141 29.67 0.55 6.76
CA ARG A 141 29.75 0.95 5.35
C ARG A 141 29.12 -0.10 4.44
N GLN A 142 28.20 0.37 3.60
CA GLN A 142 27.62 -0.40 2.50
C GLN A 142 28.72 -0.79 1.50
N ASP A 143 28.81 -2.08 1.18
CA ASP A 143 29.63 -2.53 0.06
C ASP A 143 29.03 -2.01 -1.25
N PRO A 144 29.76 -1.21 -2.07
CA PRO A 144 29.18 -0.57 -3.24
C PRO A 144 28.68 -1.55 -4.30
N GLU A 145 29.31 -2.71 -4.45
CA GLU A 145 28.92 -3.71 -5.46
C GLU A 145 27.64 -4.43 -5.01
N ALA A 146 27.57 -4.87 -3.76
CA ALA A 146 26.37 -5.47 -3.19
C ALA A 146 25.20 -4.47 -3.13
N GLN A 147 25.47 -3.20 -2.82
CA GLN A 147 24.44 -2.15 -2.86
C GLN A 147 23.92 -1.93 -4.28
N ALA A 148 24.80 -1.85 -5.29
CA ALA A 148 24.39 -1.76 -6.69
C ALA A 148 23.57 -2.99 -7.12
N GLY A 149 23.91 -4.18 -6.61
CA GLY A 149 23.11 -5.40 -6.80
C GLY A 149 21.67 -5.24 -6.33
N ILE A 150 21.44 -4.68 -5.13
CA ILE A 150 20.08 -4.37 -4.65
C ILE A 150 19.39 -3.35 -5.57
N GLY A 151 20.11 -2.31 -6.01
CA GLY A 151 19.57 -1.31 -6.93
C GLY A 151 19.10 -1.93 -8.26
N GLU A 152 19.86 -2.88 -8.80
CA GLU A 152 19.48 -3.60 -10.02
C GLU A 152 18.26 -4.49 -9.79
N GLU A 153 18.17 -5.19 -8.67
CA GLU A 153 16.97 -5.99 -8.32
C GLU A 153 15.71 -5.10 -8.21
N VAL A 154 15.82 -3.92 -7.59
CA VAL A 154 14.73 -2.95 -7.49
C VAL A 154 14.33 -2.43 -8.88
N ALA A 155 15.30 -1.98 -9.68
CA ALA A 155 15.05 -1.47 -11.03
C ALA A 155 14.44 -2.54 -11.94
N ALA A 156 14.92 -3.79 -11.85
CA ALA A 156 14.40 -4.90 -12.63
C ALA A 156 12.95 -5.26 -12.24
N ALA A 157 12.61 -5.24 -10.95
CA ALA A 157 11.24 -5.47 -10.49
C ALA A 157 10.28 -4.39 -11.00
N LEU A 158 10.66 -3.11 -10.90
CA LEU A 158 9.87 -1.99 -11.43
C LEU A 158 9.62 -2.13 -12.94
N ARG A 159 10.68 -2.39 -13.72
CA ARG A 159 10.58 -2.59 -15.17
C ARG A 159 9.73 -3.80 -15.55
N ARG A 160 9.83 -4.90 -14.80
CA ARG A 160 9.00 -6.11 -15.00
C ARG A 160 7.50 -5.81 -14.92
N HIS A 161 7.12 -4.90 -14.02
CA HIS A 161 5.73 -4.46 -13.88
C HIS A 161 5.36 -3.27 -14.77
N GLY A 162 6.21 -2.91 -15.74
CA GLY A 162 5.90 -1.94 -16.78
C GLY A 162 6.12 -0.48 -16.38
N LEU A 163 6.94 -0.21 -15.36
CA LEU A 163 7.35 1.15 -15.00
C LEU A 163 8.66 1.52 -15.67
N ASP A 164 8.75 2.79 -16.08
CA ASP A 164 10.01 3.39 -16.53
C ASP A 164 10.93 3.65 -15.33
N VAL A 165 12.23 3.45 -15.53
CA VAL A 165 13.24 3.59 -14.46
C VAL A 165 14.47 4.31 -14.99
N ASP A 166 14.75 5.48 -14.42
CA ASP A 166 15.98 6.24 -14.60
C ASP A 166 16.96 5.93 -13.45
N TRP A 167 17.95 5.10 -13.75
CA TRP A 167 19.03 4.76 -12.85
C TRP A 167 20.24 4.26 -13.65
N ASP A 168 21.43 4.76 -13.33
CA ASP A 168 22.68 4.55 -14.06
C ASP A 168 23.51 3.36 -13.55
N GLY A 169 22.97 2.57 -12.61
CA GLY A 169 23.69 1.48 -11.96
C GLY A 169 24.54 1.93 -10.76
N SER A 170 24.63 3.23 -10.49
CA SER A 170 25.51 3.76 -9.45
C SER A 170 24.91 3.59 -8.06
N PRO A 171 25.60 2.96 -7.09
CA PRO A 171 25.16 2.87 -5.69
C PRO A 171 25.11 4.24 -4.99
N ARG A 172 25.58 5.31 -5.65
CA ARG A 172 25.52 6.69 -5.15
C ARG A 172 24.32 7.47 -5.66
N ARG A 173 23.53 6.90 -6.59
CA ARG A 173 22.34 7.51 -7.16
C ARG A 173 21.11 6.77 -6.66
N ARG A 174 20.04 7.50 -6.39
CA ARG A 174 18.73 6.91 -6.11
C ARG A 174 18.06 6.52 -7.44
N ILE A 175 17.02 5.71 -7.35
CA ILE A 175 16.27 5.23 -8.52
C ILE A 175 15.09 6.18 -8.74
N ASP A 176 15.03 6.83 -9.90
CA ASP A 176 13.91 7.71 -10.25
C ASP A 176 12.91 6.96 -11.14
N VAL A 177 11.63 7.08 -10.80
CA VAL A 177 10.51 6.37 -11.44
C VAL A 177 9.46 7.39 -11.86
N PRO A 178 9.44 7.82 -13.12
CA PRO A 178 8.36 8.65 -13.65
C PRO A 178 7.03 7.88 -13.59
N LEU A 179 6.00 8.47 -12.99
CA LEU A 179 4.69 7.84 -12.85
C LEU A 179 3.57 8.86 -12.62
N ASP A 180 2.36 8.51 -13.04
CA ASP A 180 1.15 9.25 -12.67
C ASP A 180 0.65 8.80 -11.29
N TRP A 181 0.91 9.60 -10.25
CA TRP A 181 0.55 9.23 -8.89
C TRP A 181 -0.96 9.37 -8.67
N LYS A 182 -1.63 8.22 -8.61
CA LYS A 182 -3.06 8.11 -8.31
C LYS A 182 -3.29 7.04 -7.25
N ARG A 183 -3.95 7.38 -6.14
CA ARG A 183 -4.30 6.41 -5.09
C ARG A 183 -5.80 6.37 -4.87
N ARG A 184 -6.35 5.16 -4.96
CA ARG A 184 -7.78 4.93 -4.73
C ARG A 184 -8.10 5.09 -3.25
N ARG A 185 -9.18 5.80 -2.96
CA ARG A 185 -9.79 5.94 -1.64
C ARG A 185 -11.12 5.19 -1.63
N TYR A 186 -11.33 4.40 -0.58
CA TYR A 186 -12.54 3.62 -0.30
C TYR A 186 -12.70 3.43 1.22
N GLY A 187 -13.87 3.05 1.69
CA GLY A 187 -14.13 2.83 3.12
C GLY A 187 -13.83 4.07 3.97
N TYR A 188 -13.15 3.86 5.09
CA TYR A 188 -12.78 4.96 5.98
C TYR A 188 -11.83 5.98 5.31
N LEU A 189 -11.05 5.55 4.30
CA LEU A 189 -10.19 6.45 3.53
C LEU A 189 -10.99 7.30 2.53
N ALA A 190 -12.23 6.97 2.17
CA ALA A 190 -13.05 7.84 1.31
C ALA A 190 -14.02 8.73 2.10
N ALA A 191 -14.24 8.45 3.39
CA ALA A 191 -15.24 9.13 4.18
C ALA A 191 -14.81 10.56 4.57
N TYR A 192 -15.69 11.53 4.34
CA TYR A 192 -15.60 12.91 4.81
C TYR A 192 -17.01 13.45 5.14
N PRO A 193 -17.15 14.56 5.90
CA PRO A 193 -18.44 15.16 6.20
C PRO A 193 -19.22 15.50 4.93
N GLY A 194 -20.40 14.89 4.76
CA GLY A 194 -21.23 15.06 3.55
C GLY A 194 -20.91 14.09 2.41
N SER A 195 -19.97 13.17 2.59
CA SER A 195 -19.73 12.09 1.61
C SER A 195 -20.99 11.25 1.34
N PRO A 196 -21.23 10.84 0.09
CA PRO A 196 -22.33 9.95 -0.23
C PRO A 196 -22.12 8.56 0.39
N ALA A 197 -23.21 7.82 0.57
CA ALA A 197 -23.11 6.42 0.96
C ALA A 197 -22.34 5.62 -0.12
N PRO A 198 -21.51 4.64 0.26
CA PRO A 198 -20.81 3.80 -0.71
C PRO A 198 -21.80 3.13 -1.66
N ALA A 199 -21.45 3.08 -2.95
CA ALA A 199 -22.20 2.28 -3.90
C ALA A 199 -22.18 0.80 -3.47
N LYS A 200 -23.29 0.10 -3.68
CA LYS A 200 -23.34 -1.36 -3.45
C LYS A 200 -22.36 -2.05 -4.41
N GLN A 201 -21.62 -3.01 -3.87
CA GLN A 201 -20.68 -3.86 -4.62
C GLN A 201 -20.97 -5.33 -4.28
N SER A 202 -20.55 -6.24 -5.16
CA SER A 202 -20.65 -7.70 -4.96
C SER A 202 -19.65 -8.24 -3.94
N LEU A 203 -18.64 -7.42 -3.58
CA LEU A 203 -17.57 -7.79 -2.68
C LEU A 203 -17.40 -6.72 -1.62
N GLU A 204 -17.26 -7.17 -0.38
CA GLU A 204 -16.86 -6.35 0.75
C GLU A 204 -15.49 -6.77 1.26
N VAL A 205 -14.76 -5.84 1.89
CA VAL A 205 -13.46 -6.11 2.51
C VAL A 205 -13.37 -5.56 3.92
N SER A 206 -12.69 -6.31 4.77
CA SER A 206 -12.13 -5.87 6.05
C SER A 206 -10.69 -6.38 6.14
N TYR A 207 -9.80 -5.66 6.81
CA TYR A 207 -8.38 -6.02 6.86
C TYR A 207 -7.66 -5.47 8.07
N ALA A 208 -6.62 -6.18 8.48
CA ALA A 208 -5.59 -5.72 9.42
C ALA A 208 -4.28 -5.53 8.70
N ASN A 209 -3.71 -4.32 8.81
CA ASN A 209 -2.44 -3.96 8.20
C ASN A 209 -1.51 -3.34 9.26
N GLY A 210 -1.28 -4.04 10.37
CA GLY A 210 -0.38 -3.59 11.43
C GLY A 210 1.08 -3.96 11.13
N PRO A 211 2.08 -3.29 11.74
CA PRO A 211 1.93 -2.19 12.70
C PRO A 211 1.73 -0.81 12.04
N SER A 212 2.01 -0.64 10.74
CA SER A 212 2.14 0.69 10.11
C SER A 212 1.03 1.09 9.12
N GLY A 213 0.10 0.20 8.76
CA GLY A 213 -0.81 0.35 7.62
C GLY A 213 -2.32 0.40 7.92
N GLY A 214 -2.73 0.70 9.16
CA GLY A 214 -4.12 0.91 9.53
C GLY A 214 -4.98 -0.37 9.61
N MET A 215 -6.26 -0.18 9.91
CA MET A 215 -7.24 -1.25 10.11
C MET A 215 -8.57 -0.83 9.50
N GLN A 216 -9.23 -1.73 8.77
CA GLN A 216 -10.60 -1.58 8.30
C GLN A 216 -11.46 -2.63 9.00
N ASP A 217 -11.99 -2.28 10.17
CA ASP A 217 -12.78 -3.21 11.01
C ASP A 217 -14.15 -3.54 10.43
N ARG A 218 -14.74 -2.59 9.68
CA ARG A 218 -16.07 -2.76 9.08
C ARG A 218 -15.94 -3.28 7.66
N ASP A 219 -16.72 -4.30 7.35
CA ASP A 219 -16.88 -4.79 5.98
C ASP A 219 -17.35 -3.63 5.08
N THR A 220 -16.55 -3.37 4.05
CA THR A 220 -16.70 -2.19 3.19
C THR A 220 -16.84 -2.63 1.74
N PRO A 221 -17.91 -2.21 1.04
CA PRO A 221 -18.07 -2.48 -0.38
C PRO A 221 -16.89 -1.95 -1.20
N VAL A 222 -16.33 -2.80 -2.06
CA VAL A 222 -15.23 -2.45 -2.96
C VAL A 222 -15.46 -2.98 -4.37
N SER A 223 -15.11 -2.17 -5.36
CA SER A 223 -15.03 -2.59 -6.77
C SER A 223 -13.88 -3.59 -6.97
N PRO A 224 -13.84 -4.34 -8.09
CA PRO A 224 -12.72 -5.24 -8.41
C PRO A 224 -11.35 -4.56 -8.39
N ALA A 225 -11.25 -3.31 -8.86
CA ALA A 225 -10.00 -2.55 -8.84
C ALA A 225 -9.57 -2.17 -7.41
N GLN A 226 -10.52 -1.83 -6.54
CA GLN A 226 -10.25 -1.54 -5.12
C GLN A 226 -9.89 -2.81 -4.34
N ALA A 227 -10.53 -3.95 -4.62
CA ALA A 227 -10.19 -5.22 -4.00
C ALA A 227 -8.73 -5.64 -4.31
N ARG A 228 -8.31 -5.45 -5.57
CA ARG A 228 -6.91 -5.62 -5.96
C ARG A 228 -5.98 -4.62 -5.27
N ASP A 229 -6.36 -3.35 -5.18
CA ASP A 229 -5.57 -2.34 -4.47
C ASP A 229 -5.35 -2.72 -3.00
N VAL A 230 -6.37 -3.24 -2.30
CA VAL A 230 -6.24 -3.75 -0.92
C VAL A 230 -5.24 -4.91 -0.87
N LEU A 231 -5.38 -5.90 -1.76
CA LEU A 231 -4.47 -7.05 -1.83
C LEU A 231 -3.00 -6.63 -1.93
N LEU A 232 -2.73 -5.61 -2.74
CA LEU A 232 -1.37 -5.12 -2.99
C LEU A 232 -0.88 -4.12 -1.93
N SER A 233 -1.79 -3.46 -1.21
CA SER A 233 -1.45 -2.40 -0.26
C SER A 233 -1.29 -2.88 1.19
N VAL A 234 -1.88 -4.03 1.55
CA VAL A 234 -1.63 -4.64 2.86
C VAL A 234 -0.20 -5.12 2.92
N THR A 235 0.54 -4.60 3.89
CA THR A 235 1.96 -4.86 4.07
C THR A 235 2.15 -6.32 4.49
N PRO A 236 3.17 -7.02 3.97
CA PRO A 236 3.35 -8.45 4.17
C PRO A 236 3.98 -8.77 5.54
N TYR A 237 3.44 -8.17 6.59
CA TYR A 237 3.74 -8.51 7.95
C TYR A 237 3.02 -9.78 8.35
N SER A 238 3.75 -10.67 9.00
CA SER A 238 3.15 -11.89 9.55
C SER A 238 1.95 -11.53 10.42
N GLY A 239 0.80 -12.15 10.11
CA GLY A 239 -0.46 -11.93 10.81
C GLY A 239 -1.34 -10.82 10.23
N ASN A 240 -0.86 -10.02 9.27
CA ASN A 240 -1.75 -9.16 8.49
C ASN A 240 -2.65 -10.02 7.62
N TYR A 241 -3.90 -9.60 7.51
CA TYR A 241 -4.91 -10.33 6.77
C TYR A 241 -5.91 -9.42 6.08
N ILE A 242 -6.57 -9.97 5.07
CA ILE A 242 -7.68 -9.36 4.35
C ILE A 242 -8.80 -10.39 4.28
N ASN A 243 -9.99 -10.02 4.71
CA ASN A 243 -11.21 -10.75 4.42
C ASN A 243 -11.79 -10.21 3.11
N PHE A 244 -11.94 -11.05 2.11
CA PHE A 244 -12.74 -10.76 0.92
C PHE A 244 -14.07 -11.50 1.05
N ILE A 245 -15.15 -10.74 1.19
CA ILE A 245 -16.46 -11.24 1.60
C ILE A 245 -17.44 -11.05 0.45
N GLY A 246 -17.75 -12.13 -0.25
CA GLY A 246 -18.82 -12.17 -1.24
C GLY A 246 -20.14 -12.62 -0.62
N GLU A 247 -21.22 -12.55 -1.40
CA GLU A 247 -22.57 -12.92 -0.92
C GLU A 247 -22.67 -14.38 -0.45
N GLU A 248 -22.04 -15.31 -1.17
CA GLU A 248 -22.07 -16.75 -0.86
C GLU A 248 -20.72 -17.34 -0.49
N LYS A 249 -19.63 -16.68 -0.92
CA LYS A 249 -18.27 -17.20 -0.85
C LYS A 249 -17.34 -16.11 -0.35
N SER A 250 -16.47 -16.49 0.57
CA SER A 250 -15.44 -15.61 1.13
C SER A 250 -14.09 -16.29 1.08
N ILE A 251 -13.03 -15.49 0.99
CA ILE A 251 -11.66 -15.96 1.08
C ILE A 251 -10.87 -15.00 1.96
N ILE A 252 -9.99 -15.56 2.78
CA ILE A 252 -9.12 -14.79 3.66
C ILE A 252 -7.71 -14.86 3.08
N ALA A 253 -7.10 -13.70 2.85
CA ALA A 253 -5.69 -13.58 2.54
C ALA A 253 -4.92 -13.34 3.84
N VAL A 254 -3.87 -14.12 4.10
CA VAL A 254 -3.05 -13.99 5.32
C VAL A 254 -1.58 -13.98 4.92
N TRP A 255 -0.83 -13.03 5.47
CA TRP A 255 0.62 -13.00 5.36
C TRP A 255 1.26 -13.80 6.49
N GLU A 256 2.14 -14.72 6.12
CA GLU A 256 2.94 -15.56 7.03
C GLU A 256 4.43 -15.18 6.96
N PRO A 257 5.26 -15.62 7.94
CA PRO A 257 6.70 -15.36 7.93
C PRO A 257 7.40 -15.80 6.63
N GLY A 258 8.47 -15.10 6.26
CA GLY A 258 9.14 -15.27 4.96
C GLY A 258 8.38 -14.60 3.80
N PRO A 259 7.80 -13.42 4.05
CA PRO A 259 6.53 -12.90 3.51
C PRO A 259 5.84 -13.82 2.50
N ARG A 260 5.09 -14.81 3.00
CA ARG A 260 4.33 -15.75 2.16
C ARG A 260 2.84 -15.48 2.24
N LEU A 261 2.20 -15.35 1.09
CA LEU A 261 0.76 -15.14 1.00
C LEU A 261 0.04 -16.48 1.02
N LYS A 262 -0.86 -16.67 1.98
CA LYS A 262 -1.74 -17.84 2.10
C LYS A 262 -3.18 -17.41 1.90
N PHE A 263 -3.92 -18.17 1.10
CA PHE A 263 -5.37 -18.03 1.00
C PHE A 263 -6.05 -19.13 1.81
N GLU A 264 -7.08 -18.75 2.56
CA GLU A 264 -7.90 -19.63 3.39
C GLU A 264 -9.37 -19.49 3.00
N ILE A 265 -10.01 -20.62 2.72
CA ILE A 265 -11.44 -20.71 2.45
C ILE A 265 -12.13 -21.24 3.72
N PRO A 266 -12.91 -20.41 4.43
CA PRO A 266 -13.66 -20.87 5.59
C PRO A 266 -14.81 -21.79 5.17
N ASP A 267 -14.98 -22.90 5.89
CA ASP A 267 -16.13 -23.80 5.81
C ASP A 267 -16.77 -23.93 7.20
N PRO A 268 -17.77 -23.10 7.52
CA PRO A 268 -18.43 -23.15 8.83
C PRO A 268 -19.21 -24.42 9.11
N GLN A 269 -19.64 -25.14 8.07
CA GLN A 269 -20.41 -26.39 8.22
C GLN A 269 -19.49 -27.50 8.72
N GLU A 270 -18.31 -27.62 8.10
CA GLU A 270 -17.29 -28.59 8.49
C GLU A 270 -16.35 -28.06 9.58
N ARG A 271 -16.54 -26.80 10.02
CA ARG A 271 -15.72 -26.09 11.02
C ARG A 271 -14.24 -26.18 10.69
N CYS A 272 -13.87 -25.86 9.45
CA CYS A 272 -12.48 -25.90 8.99
C CYS A 272 -12.13 -24.74 8.05
N TYR A 273 -10.84 -24.57 7.82
CA TYR A 273 -10.29 -23.78 6.73
C TYR A 273 -9.67 -24.74 5.70
N ARG A 274 -9.87 -24.43 4.42
CA ARG A 274 -9.11 -25.05 3.33
C ARG A 274 -8.13 -24.02 2.77
N SER A 275 -6.84 -24.29 2.87
CA SER A 275 -5.80 -23.27 2.66
C SER A 275 -4.66 -23.75 1.76
N ARG A 276 -3.99 -22.80 1.12
CA ARG A 276 -2.64 -22.98 0.55
C ARG A 276 -1.95 -21.64 0.28
N HIS A 277 -0.63 -21.70 0.10
CA HIS A 277 0.13 -20.56 -0.41
C HIS A 277 -0.17 -20.30 -1.89
N VAL A 278 -0.13 -19.02 -2.26
CA VAL A 278 -0.39 -18.51 -3.61
C VAL A 278 0.71 -17.53 -4.00
N THR A 279 0.97 -17.38 -5.30
CA THR A 279 1.75 -16.25 -5.80
C THR A 279 0.89 -14.99 -5.80
N LEU A 280 1.51 -13.81 -5.91
CA LEU A 280 0.76 -12.55 -6.03
C LEU A 280 -0.11 -12.51 -7.30
N GLU A 281 0.42 -13.00 -8.43
CA GLU A 281 -0.31 -13.09 -9.70
C GLU A 281 -1.57 -13.95 -9.55
N GLU A 282 -1.43 -15.12 -8.93
CA GLU A 282 -2.54 -16.02 -8.65
C GLU A 282 -3.55 -15.41 -7.67
N ALA A 283 -3.06 -14.73 -6.63
CA ALA A 283 -3.90 -14.05 -5.67
C ALA A 283 -4.77 -12.95 -6.33
N GLU A 284 -4.19 -12.16 -7.23
CA GLU A 284 -4.91 -11.16 -8.02
C GLU A 284 -5.98 -11.80 -8.91
N GLU A 285 -5.67 -12.92 -9.57
CA GLU A 285 -6.62 -13.65 -10.41
C GLU A 285 -7.82 -14.15 -9.58
N VAL A 286 -7.54 -14.80 -8.45
CA VAL A 286 -8.58 -15.35 -7.56
C VAL A 286 -9.47 -14.24 -6.99
N VAL A 287 -8.88 -13.12 -6.53
CA VAL A 287 -9.66 -11.96 -6.04
C VAL A 287 -10.47 -11.32 -7.16
N SER A 288 -9.91 -11.22 -8.36
CA SER A 288 -10.62 -10.72 -9.54
C SER A 288 -11.84 -11.58 -9.88
N VAL A 289 -11.69 -12.91 -9.89
CA VAL A 289 -12.80 -13.83 -10.17
C VAL A 289 -13.84 -13.77 -9.07
N LEU A 290 -13.43 -13.71 -7.79
CA LEU A 290 -14.37 -13.56 -6.69
C LEU A 290 -15.18 -12.27 -6.81
N ALA A 291 -14.52 -11.14 -7.09
CA ALA A 291 -15.18 -9.84 -7.22
C ALA A 291 -16.17 -9.78 -8.41
N ARG A 292 -15.83 -10.40 -9.55
CA ARG A 292 -16.62 -10.30 -10.79
C ARG A 292 -17.68 -11.38 -10.93
N GLU A 293 -17.40 -12.59 -10.43
CA GLU A 293 -18.20 -13.78 -10.68
C GLU A 293 -18.77 -14.40 -9.40
N GLY A 294 -18.40 -13.93 -8.20
CA GLY A 294 -18.92 -14.45 -6.93
C GLY A 294 -18.49 -15.88 -6.59
N ARG A 295 -17.46 -16.41 -7.27
CA ARG A 295 -16.94 -17.76 -7.06
C ARG A 295 -15.46 -17.75 -6.67
N ILE A 296 -15.03 -18.80 -5.97
CA ILE A 296 -13.61 -18.99 -5.61
C ILE A 296 -12.92 -19.77 -6.74
N ALA A 297 -11.88 -19.17 -7.33
CA ALA A 297 -11.04 -19.80 -8.35
C ALA A 297 -9.73 -20.38 -7.80
N LEU A 298 -9.65 -20.61 -6.48
CA LEU A 298 -8.48 -21.25 -5.86
C LEU A 298 -8.51 -22.75 -6.17
N THR A 299 -7.68 -23.19 -7.12
CA THR A 299 -7.55 -24.60 -7.53
C THR A 299 -6.30 -25.25 -6.91
N GLY A 300 -6.11 -26.57 -7.11
CA GLY A 300 -4.95 -27.31 -6.61
C GLY A 300 -5.18 -28.04 -5.28
N GLU A 301 -4.12 -28.58 -4.70
CA GLU A 301 -4.17 -29.31 -3.43
C GLU A 301 -4.31 -28.32 -2.26
N LEU A 302 -5.37 -28.48 -1.47
CA LEU A 302 -5.67 -27.64 -0.31
C LEU A 302 -5.42 -28.41 0.98
N THR A 303 -4.76 -27.77 1.93
CA THR A 303 -4.62 -28.29 3.30
C THR A 303 -5.90 -28.00 4.08
N THR A 304 -6.35 -28.93 4.92
CA THR A 304 -7.52 -28.74 5.79
C THR A 304 -7.11 -28.55 7.24
N GLU A 305 -7.51 -27.43 7.85
CA GLU A 305 -7.24 -27.07 9.24
C GLU A 305 -8.57 -26.90 10.00
N TYR A 306 -8.83 -27.72 11.01
CA TYR A 306 -10.09 -27.67 11.76
C TYR A 306 -10.06 -26.61 12.87
N TRP A 307 -11.19 -25.94 13.10
CA TRP A 307 -11.32 -24.87 14.09
C TRP A 307 -11.20 -25.41 15.51
N GLY A 308 -10.25 -24.88 16.28
CA GLY A 308 -10.00 -25.27 17.67
C GLY A 308 -9.19 -26.56 17.83
N GLY A 309 -8.46 -26.96 16.78
CA GLY A 309 -7.37 -27.93 16.86
C GLY A 309 -6.13 -27.38 17.54
#